data_AF-A0A235HYY4-F1
#
_entry.id   AF-A0A235HYY4-F1
#
_cell.length_a   1.000
_cell.length_b   1.000
_cell.length_c   1.000
_cell.angle_alpha   90.00
_cell.angle_beta   90.00
_cell.angle_gamma   90.00
#
_symmetry.space_group_name_H-M   'P 1'
#
loop_
_entity.id
_entity.type
_entity.pdbx_description
1 polymer ?
#
loop_
_entity_poly.entity_id
_entity_poly.type
_entity_poly.pdbx_seq_one_letter_code
_entity_poly.pdbx_strand_id
1 'polypeptide(L)'
;MNSMLDMVIIPEGSFLMGADPEVEINAEYEEQPQREVWLSTYAIQRTPVTVGQWQEFLRDTDYNWSYDNETLSVSFRDFYSSLPNLAAEFSPGEMYPIVFVSWFDACQFGCGGLLLI
;
A
#
# COMPACT_ATOMS: atom_id res chain seq x y z
N MET A 1 -8.39 -17.26 -9.50
CA MET A 1 -8.52 -15.80 -9.46
C MET A 1 -7.33 -15.22 -10.20
N ASN A 2 -7.44 -14.00 -10.75
CA ASN A 2 -6.38 -13.42 -11.58
C ASN A 2 -5.25 -12.94 -10.66
N SER A 3 -4.26 -13.80 -10.42
CA SER A 3 -3.13 -13.62 -9.50
C SER A 3 -2.06 -12.64 -10.02
N MET A 4 -2.45 -11.72 -10.92
CA MET A 4 -1.52 -10.85 -11.64
C MET A 4 -1.76 -9.40 -11.24
N LEU A 5 -0.69 -8.73 -10.83
CA LEU A 5 -0.70 -7.30 -10.51
C LEU A 5 -1.05 -6.51 -11.79
N ASP A 6 -2.12 -5.72 -11.77
CA ASP A 6 -2.46 -4.78 -12.86
C ASP A 6 -1.56 -3.54 -12.75
N MET A 7 -0.43 -3.60 -13.45
CA MET A 7 0.57 -2.54 -13.49
C MET A 7 0.28 -1.56 -14.63
N VAL A 8 0.36 -0.26 -14.35
CA VAL A 8 0.32 0.81 -15.34
C VAL A 8 1.70 1.42 -15.52
N ILE A 9 2.11 1.63 -16.77
CA ILE A 9 3.35 2.32 -17.12
C ILE A 9 3.10 3.82 -17.10
N ILE A 10 3.90 4.53 -16.30
CA ILE A 10 3.98 5.98 -16.29
C ILE A 10 5.21 6.37 -17.13
N PRO A 11 5.03 7.07 -18.27
CA PRO A 11 6.15 7.46 -19.11
C PRO A 11 7.04 8.47 -18.38
N GLU A 12 8.32 8.49 -18.72
CA GLU A 12 9.26 9.49 -18.23
C GLU A 12 8.85 10.91 -18.59
N GLY A 13 9.22 11.85 -17.72
CA GLY A 13 8.96 13.27 -17.95
C GLY A 13 9.02 14.10 -16.68
N SER A 14 8.78 15.38 -16.87
CA SER A 14 8.59 16.33 -15.78
C SER A 14 7.12 16.42 -15.38
N PHE A 15 6.86 16.58 -14.09
CA PHE A 15 5.56 16.98 -13.57
C PHE A 15 5.72 17.99 -12.42
N LEU A 16 4.65 18.69 -12.07
CA LEU A 16 4.62 19.59 -10.92
C LEU A 16 4.20 18.80 -9.68
N MET A 17 5.05 18.79 -8.65
CA MET A 17 4.81 18.16 -7.36
C MET A 17 4.67 19.23 -6.27
N GLY A 18 3.74 19.01 -5.35
CA GLY A 18 3.44 19.94 -4.27
C GLY A 18 2.39 20.98 -4.66
N ALA A 19 2.02 21.79 -3.68
CA ALA A 19 0.96 22.78 -3.79
C ALA A 19 1.52 24.20 -3.86
N ASP A 20 0.80 25.06 -4.58
CA ASP A 20 0.99 26.51 -4.56
C ASP A 20 -0.08 27.09 -3.62
N PRO A 21 0.28 27.67 -2.47
CA PRO A 21 -0.69 28.20 -1.50
C PRO A 21 -1.53 29.36 -2.06
N GLU A 22 -1.07 30.03 -3.13
CA GLU A 22 -1.86 31.08 -3.79
C GLU A 22 -3.01 30.50 -4.64
N VAL A 23 -2.90 29.23 -5.04
CA VAL A 23 -3.90 28.51 -5.84
C VAL A 23 -4.72 27.54 -4.97
N GLU A 24 -4.05 26.76 -4.11
CA GLU A 24 -4.65 25.83 -3.17
C GLU A 24 -4.57 26.37 -1.74
N ILE A 25 -5.62 27.09 -1.35
CA ILE A 25 -5.66 27.81 -0.06
C ILE A 25 -5.65 26.90 1.18
N ASN A 26 -5.92 25.60 0.99
CA ASN A 26 -5.89 24.60 2.06
C ASN A 26 -4.59 23.77 2.07
N ALA A 27 -3.59 24.14 1.27
CA ALA A 27 -2.30 23.45 1.24
C ALA A 27 -1.59 23.57 2.58
N GLU A 28 -1.26 22.44 3.19
CA GLU A 28 -0.45 22.40 4.40
C GLU A 28 1.00 22.81 4.08
N TYR A 29 1.75 23.22 5.10
CA TYR A 29 3.12 23.73 4.91
C TYR A 29 4.06 22.66 4.32
N GLU A 30 3.87 21.40 4.69
CA GLU A 30 4.67 20.26 4.21
C GLU A 30 4.40 19.90 2.74
N GLU A 31 3.31 20.38 2.16
CA GLU A 31 2.95 20.15 0.76
C GLU A 31 3.60 21.19 -0.17
N GLN A 32 4.25 22.22 0.38
CA GLN A 32 4.80 23.37 -0.33
C GLN A 32 6.35 23.36 -0.37
N PRO A 33 6.97 24.05 -1.34
CA PRO A 33 6.36 24.70 -2.50
C PRO A 33 6.11 23.72 -3.66
N GLN A 34 5.23 24.10 -4.57
CA GLN A 34 5.14 23.45 -5.86
C GLN A 34 6.48 23.57 -6.62
N ARG A 35 6.95 22.47 -7.20
CA ARG A 35 8.20 22.40 -7.96
C ARG A 35 8.14 21.38 -9.08
N GLU A 36 8.94 21.59 -10.13
CA GLU A 36 9.11 20.63 -11.20
C GLU A 36 9.99 19.45 -10.74
N VAL A 37 9.55 18.23 -11.04
CA VAL A 37 10.25 16.98 -10.74
C VAL A 37 10.32 16.12 -11.99
N TRP A 38 11.52 15.70 -12.35
CA TRP A 38 11.74 14.72 -13.43
C TRP A 38 11.79 13.30 -12.87
N LEU A 39 11.08 12.37 -13.50
CA LEU A 39 11.12 10.94 -13.18
C LEU A 39 11.37 10.13 -14.46
N SER A 40 12.19 9.08 -14.36
CA SER A 40 12.31 8.04 -15.38
C SER A 40 11.00 7.25 -15.50
N THR A 41 10.83 6.53 -16.61
CA THR A 41 9.67 5.63 -16.80
C THR A 41 9.62 4.60 -15.67
N TYR A 42 8.44 4.41 -15.07
CA TYR A 42 8.22 3.41 -14.02
C TYR A 42 6.84 2.77 -14.15
N ALA A 43 6.63 1.66 -13.44
CA ALA A 43 5.35 0.98 -13.35
C ALA A 43 4.81 1.09 -11.91
N ILE A 44 3.50 1.32 -11.77
CA ILE A 44 2.81 1.28 -10.47
C ILE A 44 1.50 0.52 -10.63
N GLN A 45 1.01 -0.12 -9.56
CA GLN A 45 -0.31 -0.77 -9.64
C GLN A 45 -1.42 0.27 -9.87
N ARG A 46 -2.40 -0.09 -10.69
CA ARG A 46 -3.59 0.76 -10.95
C ARG A 46 -4.40 1.00 -9.68
N THR A 47 -4.46 0.00 -8.80
CA THR A 47 -5.22 0.03 -7.53
C THR A 47 -4.30 -0.33 -6.37
N PRO A 48 -4.66 0.03 -5.13
CA PRO A 48 -3.97 -0.49 -3.94
C PRO A 48 -3.89 -2.02 -3.94
N VAL A 49 -2.89 -2.56 -3.24
CA VAL A 49 -2.80 -4.01 -2.97
C VAL A 49 -4.08 -4.44 -2.25
N THR A 50 -4.68 -5.53 -2.73
CA THR A 50 -5.93 -6.04 -2.21
C THR A 50 -5.73 -7.10 -1.13
N VAL A 51 -6.77 -7.36 -0.33
CA VAL A 51 -6.78 -8.46 0.64
C VAL A 51 -6.44 -9.80 -0.02
N GLY A 52 -7.00 -10.07 -1.20
CA GLY A 52 -6.73 -11.31 -1.94
C GLY A 52 -5.25 -11.42 -2.33
N GLN A 53 -4.67 -10.36 -2.89
CA GLN A 53 -3.24 -10.33 -3.25
C GLN A 53 -2.32 -10.51 -2.04
N TRP A 54 -2.66 -9.89 -0.90
CA TRP A 54 -1.92 -10.06 0.34
C TRP A 54 -1.99 -11.50 0.85
N GLN A 55 -3.17 -12.14 0.81
CA GLN A 55 -3.34 -13.54 1.19
C GLN A 55 -2.55 -14.49 0.27
N GLU A 56 -2.48 -14.20 -1.03
CA GLU A 56 -1.62 -14.95 -1.96
C GLU A 56 -0.15 -14.82 -1.57
N PHE A 57 0.32 -13.61 -1.29
CA PHE A 57 1.69 -13.37 -0.82
C PHE A 57 2.01 -14.13 0.49
N LEU A 58 1.12 -14.13 1.48
CA LEU A 58 1.32 -14.86 2.74
C LEU A 58 1.30 -16.38 2.56
N ARG A 59 0.59 -16.89 1.55
CA ARG A 59 0.55 -18.31 1.23
C ARG A 59 1.81 -18.75 0.47
N ASP A 60 2.32 -17.87 -0.38
CA ASP A 60 3.44 -18.16 -1.27
C ASP A 60 4.81 -17.85 -0.62
N THR A 61 4.80 -17.24 0.57
CA THR A 61 6.00 -16.93 1.36
C THR A 61 5.87 -17.44 2.79
N ASP A 62 7.01 -17.65 3.46
CA ASP A 62 7.04 -17.91 4.91
C ASP A 62 7.02 -16.60 5.74
N TYR A 63 6.52 -15.50 5.16
CA TYR A 63 6.50 -14.22 5.86
C TYR A 63 5.53 -14.27 7.04
N ASN A 64 6.10 -14.16 8.24
CA ASN A 64 5.30 -14.05 9.45
C ASN A 64 4.81 -12.61 9.61
N TRP A 65 3.60 -12.37 9.13
CA TRP A 65 2.91 -11.11 9.34
C TRP A 65 2.43 -10.97 10.79
N SER A 66 3.32 -10.48 11.64
CA SER A 66 3.02 -10.05 12.99
C SER A 66 3.24 -8.54 13.07
N TYR A 67 2.16 -7.78 13.09
CA TYR A 67 2.23 -6.42 13.62
C TYR A 67 2.50 -6.55 15.12
N ASP A 68 3.77 -6.42 15.52
CA ASP A 68 4.13 -6.27 16.92
C ASP A 68 3.56 -4.92 17.38
N ASN A 69 2.42 -4.97 18.07
CA ASN A 69 2.26 -4.00 19.14
C ASN A 69 2.97 -4.62 20.34
N GLU A 70 3.90 -3.90 20.96
CA GLU A 70 4.50 -4.33 22.24
C GLU A 70 3.46 -4.39 23.40
N THR A 71 2.16 -4.37 23.08
CA THR A 71 1.03 -4.21 24.02
C THR A 71 -0.04 -5.29 23.89
N LEU A 72 -0.14 -6.04 22.79
CA LEU A 72 -1.10 -7.16 22.65
C LEU A 72 -0.38 -8.40 22.14
N SER A 73 -0.30 -9.42 23.00
CA SER A 73 0.34 -10.72 22.74
C SER A 73 -0.43 -11.62 21.76
N VAL A 74 -1.00 -11.05 20.69
CA VAL A 74 -1.79 -11.79 19.68
C VAL A 74 -1.27 -11.42 18.30
N SER A 75 -1.04 -12.43 17.46
CA SER A 75 -0.66 -12.19 16.08
C SER A 75 -1.72 -11.33 15.41
N PHE A 76 -1.31 -10.43 14.52
CA PHE A 76 -2.27 -9.52 13.88
C PHE A 76 -3.30 -10.27 13.04
N ARG A 77 -3.00 -11.49 12.58
CA ARG A 77 -3.97 -12.43 12.01
C ARG A 77 -5.11 -12.76 13.00
N ASP A 78 -4.75 -13.05 14.25
CA ASP A 78 -5.71 -13.37 15.31
C ASP A 78 -6.44 -12.09 15.79
N PHE A 79 -5.78 -10.92 15.73
CA PHE A 79 -6.38 -9.60 15.98
C PHE A 79 -7.37 -9.17 14.88
N TYR A 80 -7.01 -9.31 13.60
CA TYR A 80 -7.87 -9.09 12.43
C TYR A 80 -9.13 -9.95 12.49
N SER A 81 -8.98 -11.21 12.90
CA SER A 81 -10.09 -12.15 13.07
C SER A 81 -10.95 -11.84 14.30
N SER A 82 -10.42 -11.10 15.28
CA SER A 82 -11.10 -10.74 16.54
C SER A 82 -11.59 -9.28 16.62
N LEU A 83 -11.27 -8.46 15.61
CA LEU A 83 -11.93 -7.18 15.31
C LEU A 83 -12.83 -7.29 14.08
N PRO A 84 -13.88 -8.13 14.11
CA PRO A 84 -14.75 -8.34 12.95
C PRO A 84 -15.42 -7.05 12.46
N ASN A 85 -15.43 -5.98 13.25
CA ASN A 85 -16.04 -4.72 12.84
C ASN A 85 -15.10 -3.83 12.03
N LEU A 86 -13.84 -3.63 12.41
CA LEU A 86 -12.96 -2.67 11.72
C LEU A 86 -12.35 -3.26 10.44
N ALA A 87 -11.91 -4.52 10.49
CA ALA A 87 -11.40 -5.19 9.31
C ALA A 87 -12.48 -5.38 8.24
N ALA A 88 -13.68 -5.80 8.65
CA ALA A 88 -14.80 -5.93 7.72
C ALA A 88 -15.37 -4.56 7.28
N GLU A 89 -15.17 -3.48 8.05
CA GLU A 89 -15.57 -2.14 7.63
C GLU A 89 -14.69 -1.61 6.50
N PHE A 90 -13.37 -1.69 6.64
CA PHE A 90 -12.43 -1.08 5.67
C PHE A 90 -11.97 -2.04 4.57
N SER A 91 -11.93 -3.34 4.86
CA SER A 91 -11.47 -4.39 3.94
C SER A 91 -12.42 -5.60 3.90
N PRO A 92 -13.73 -5.41 3.60
CA PRO A 92 -14.77 -6.45 3.71
C PRO A 92 -14.59 -7.68 2.81
N GLY A 93 -13.70 -7.64 1.83
CA GLY A 93 -13.52 -8.74 0.88
C GLY A 93 -12.23 -8.67 0.09
N GLU A 94 -11.98 -9.72 -0.69
CA GLU A 94 -10.70 -9.94 -1.38
C GLU A 94 -10.31 -8.84 -2.37
N MET A 95 -11.27 -8.10 -2.93
CA MET A 95 -11.01 -7.01 -3.89
C MET A 95 -10.82 -5.64 -3.23
N TYR A 96 -10.95 -5.54 -1.91
CA TYR A 96 -10.77 -4.30 -1.17
C TYR A 96 -9.29 -4.12 -0.82
N PRO A 97 -8.80 -2.87 -0.67
CA PRO A 97 -7.45 -2.61 -0.21
C PRO A 97 -7.15 -3.32 1.11
N ILE A 98 -5.97 -3.92 1.23
CA ILE A 98 -5.47 -4.34 2.53
C ILE A 98 -5.08 -3.08 3.33
N VAL A 99 -5.53 -2.99 4.57
CA VAL A 99 -5.18 -1.90 5.49
C VAL A 99 -4.46 -2.45 6.71
N PHE A 100 -4.12 -1.60 7.69
CA PHE A 100 -3.42 -2.01 8.91
C PHE A 100 -2.16 -2.87 8.67
N VAL A 101 -1.45 -2.60 7.58
CA VAL A 101 -0.12 -3.13 7.29
C VAL A 101 0.91 -2.05 7.63
N SER A 102 2.02 -2.45 8.23
CA SER A 102 3.12 -1.54 8.54
C SER A 102 3.88 -1.15 7.26
N TRP A 103 4.74 -0.13 7.36
CA TRP A 103 5.69 0.18 6.29
C TRP A 103 6.59 -1.03 5.97
N PHE A 104 7.01 -1.80 7.00
CA PHE A 104 7.83 -2.99 6.82
C PHE A 104 7.08 -4.13 6.11
N ASP A 105 5.79 -4.30 6.43
CA ASP A 105 4.91 -5.28 5.78
C ASP A 105 4.76 -4.95 4.28
N ALA A 106 4.50 -3.68 3.97
CA ALA A 106 4.40 -3.18 2.60
C ALA A 106 5.72 -3.38 1.83
N CYS A 107 6.86 -3.10 2.47
CA CYS A 107 8.17 -3.37 1.89
C CYS A 107 8.41 -4.86 1.65
N GLN A 108 7.98 -5.76 2.55
CA GLN A 108 8.17 -7.19 2.31
C GLN A 108 7.39 -7.66 1.08
N PHE A 109 6.14 -7.21 0.91
CA PHE A 109 5.35 -7.52 -0.28
C PHE A 109 5.99 -6.96 -1.55
N GLY A 110 6.40 -5.69 -1.53
CA GLY A 110 6.98 -4.99 -2.68
C GLY A 110 8.40 -5.45 -3.05
N CYS A 111 9.22 -5.81 -2.08
CA CYS A 111 10.64 -6.13 -2.31
C CYS A 111 10.93 -7.64 -2.37
N GLY A 112 10.06 -8.49 -1.82
CA GLY A 112 10.41 -9.88 -1.50
C GLY A 112 9.53 -10.99 -2.09
N GLY A 113 8.38 -10.70 -2.71
CA GLY A 113 7.39 -11.75 -3.04
C GLY A 113 6.95 -11.87 -4.49
N LEU A 114 6.69 -10.76 -5.19
CA LEU A 114 6.05 -10.82 -6.52
C LEU A 114 6.61 -9.83 -7.56
N LEU A 115 7.59 -9.01 -7.20
CA LEU A 115 8.26 -8.09 -8.13
C LEU A 115 9.55 -8.71 -8.67
N LEU A 116 9.40 -9.73 -9.52
CA LEU A 116 10.39 -9.96 -10.58
C LEU A 116 9.99 -9.05 -11.75
N ILE A 117 10.59 -7.86 -11.79
CA ILE A 117 10.79 -7.09 -13.03
C ILE A 117 11.96 -7.68 -13.80
#